data_AF-C6M0P9-F1
#
_entry.id   AF-C6M0P9-F1
#
_cell.length_a   1.000
_cell.length_b   1.000
_cell.length_c   1.000
_cell.angle_alpha   90.00
_cell.angle_beta   90.00
_cell.angle_gamma   90.00
#
_symmetry.space_group_name_H-M   'P 1'
#
loop_
_entity.id
_entity.type
_entity.pdbx_description
1 polymer ?
#
loop_
_entity_poly.entity_id
_entity_poly.type
_entity_poly.pdbx_seq_one_letter_code
_entity_poly.pdbx_strand_id
1 'polypeptide(L)'
;MKPDIYALLELALLSDDPDEKGRLTDEAFAAVQNMDGAEANAAPLDFRHAGRPPKPVLVAPSQLTPRKMNTVEGYAAMLHAIAHIEFNAINLALDAAYRFRTLPFQFVRDWVRVAKEEVYHFRLMRERLRAFGFDYGDFEAHNHLWDMAYKTAYDPLLRMALVPRVLEARGLDVTPGIRAKVEQRGDSETCGVLDIIYRDEVGHVAIGNHWYQHLCRERGLEPVALFRSLIARYDMFIFRGYVNIEAREKAGFSRFELDMLEDFEQGLKQGKKVV
;
A
#
# COMPACT_ATOMS: atom_id res chain seq x y z
N MET A 1 -0.29 -12.00 31.44
CA MET A 1 -1.08 -10.85 30.92
C MET A 1 -1.18 -11.07 29.42
N LYS A 2 -2.38 -11.09 28.82
CA LYS A 2 -2.45 -11.14 27.35
C LYS A 2 -1.79 -9.86 26.81
N PRO A 3 -0.91 -9.94 25.80
CA PRO A 3 -0.32 -8.75 25.22
C PRO A 3 -1.41 -7.84 24.67
N ASP A 4 -1.34 -6.55 25.00
CA ASP A 4 -2.21 -5.55 24.39
C ASP A 4 -1.76 -5.36 22.94
N ILE A 5 -2.52 -5.94 22.02
CA ILE A 5 -2.20 -5.87 20.60
C ILE A 5 -2.16 -4.43 20.10
N TYR A 6 -3.01 -3.54 20.62
CA TYR A 6 -3.04 -2.16 20.14
C TYR A 6 -1.83 -1.37 20.61
N ALA A 7 -1.33 -1.64 21.82
CA ALA A 7 -0.06 -1.09 22.28
C ALA A 7 1.12 -1.58 21.41
N LEU A 8 1.11 -2.86 21.02
CA LEU A 8 2.16 -3.41 20.14
C LEU A 8 2.10 -2.83 18.72
N LEU A 9 0.89 -2.67 18.15
CA LEU A 9 0.70 -2.02 16.85
C LEU A 9 1.13 -0.55 16.88
N GLU A 10 0.87 0.16 17.98
CA GLU A 10 1.35 1.52 18.18
C GLU A 10 2.87 1.60 18.17
N LEU A 11 3.54 0.73 18.94
CA LEU A 11 5.00 0.66 18.96
C LEU A 11 5.58 0.36 17.58
N ALA A 12 4.99 -0.61 16.86
CA ALA A 12 5.42 -0.94 15.50
C ALA A 12 5.24 0.25 14.55
N LEU A 13 4.08 0.91 14.60
CA LEU A 13 3.76 2.05 13.75
C LEU A 13 4.68 3.24 14.01
N LEU A 14 5.06 3.49 15.27
CA LEU A 14 5.89 4.61 15.68
C LEU A 14 7.41 4.34 15.60
N SER A 15 7.83 3.09 15.43
CA SER A 15 9.24 2.74 15.22
C SER A 15 9.81 3.47 14.00
N ASP A 16 10.93 4.18 14.19
CA ASP A 16 11.69 4.85 13.14
C ASP A 16 12.79 3.95 12.56
N ASP A 17 13.21 2.90 13.26
CA ASP A 17 14.09 1.88 12.73
C ASP A 17 13.31 0.85 11.87
N PRO A 18 13.70 0.61 10.60
CA PRO A 18 13.01 -0.35 9.74
C PRO A 18 13.07 -1.80 10.20
N ASP A 19 14.18 -2.21 10.82
CA ASP A 19 14.39 -3.59 11.25
C ASP A 19 13.57 -3.87 12.52
N GLU A 20 13.55 -2.93 13.46
CA GLU A 20 12.71 -2.98 14.65
C GLU A 20 11.21 -2.88 14.30
N LYS A 21 10.82 -2.01 13.36
CA LYS A 21 9.45 -1.97 12.83
C LYS A 21 9.03 -3.33 12.28
N GLY A 22 9.92 -3.97 11.53
CA GLY A 22 9.69 -5.32 11.01
C GLY A 22 9.54 -6.35 12.13
N ARG A 23 10.43 -6.31 13.13
CA ARG A 23 10.38 -7.23 14.28
C ARG A 23 9.09 -7.08 15.10
N LEU A 24 8.68 -5.85 15.40
CA LEU A 24 7.45 -5.56 16.14
C LEU A 24 6.19 -5.98 15.34
N THR A 25 6.21 -5.79 14.02
CA THR A 25 5.14 -6.28 13.13
C THR A 25 5.08 -7.81 13.12
N ASP A 26 6.23 -8.50 13.07
CA ASP A 26 6.30 -9.96 13.15
C ASP A 26 5.72 -10.48 14.49
N GLU A 27 6.04 -9.79 15.59
CA GLU A 27 5.51 -10.07 16.94
C GLU A 27 3.99 -9.83 17.01
N ALA A 28 3.50 -8.73 16.43
CA ALA A 28 2.07 -8.43 16.36
C ALA A 28 1.31 -9.50 15.59
N PHE A 29 1.86 -9.95 14.46
CA PHE A 29 1.28 -11.03 13.67
C PHE A 29 1.19 -12.35 14.45
N ALA A 30 2.26 -12.73 15.15
CA ALA A 30 2.26 -13.92 15.99
C ALA A 30 1.24 -13.84 17.14
N ALA A 31 1.09 -12.66 17.75
CA ALA A 31 0.14 -12.42 18.82
C ALA A 31 -1.31 -12.60 18.33
N VAL A 32 -1.71 -11.97 17.21
CA VAL A 32 -3.10 -12.02 16.73
C VAL A 32 -3.57 -13.40 16.28
N GLN A 33 -2.67 -14.34 15.95
CA GLN A 33 -3.07 -15.70 15.57
C GLN A 33 -3.74 -16.46 16.73
N ASN A 34 -3.37 -16.14 17.97
CA ASN A 34 -3.84 -16.82 19.17
C ASN A 34 -4.93 -16.03 19.91
N MET A 35 -5.53 -15.03 19.26
CA MET A 35 -6.57 -14.16 19.83
C MET A 35 -7.91 -14.40 19.15
N ASP A 36 -8.96 -14.55 19.96
CA ASP A 36 -10.36 -14.57 19.50
C ASP A 36 -10.94 -13.16 19.38
N GLY A 37 -10.26 -12.17 19.97
CA GLY A 37 -10.69 -10.78 20.03
C GLY A 37 -9.70 -9.94 20.85
N ALA A 38 -9.82 -8.61 20.74
CA ALA A 38 -9.11 -7.64 21.58
C ALA A 38 -10.06 -6.48 21.91
N GLU A 39 -10.01 -6.00 23.14
CA GLU A 39 -10.81 -4.85 23.58
C GLU A 39 -10.06 -3.54 23.29
N ALA A 40 -10.69 -2.63 22.55
CA ALA A 40 -10.16 -1.30 22.27
C ALA A 40 -10.52 -0.33 23.41
N ASN A 41 -9.87 -0.48 24.57
CA ASN A 41 -10.22 0.23 25.81
C ASN A 41 -9.91 1.74 25.80
N ALA A 42 -9.15 2.23 24.82
CA ALA A 42 -8.84 3.64 24.64
C ALA A 42 -9.07 4.07 23.19
N ALA A 43 -9.36 5.36 22.98
CA ALA A 43 -9.39 5.95 21.63
C ALA A 43 -7.99 5.94 21.00
N PRO A 44 -7.86 5.69 19.68
CA PRO A 44 -6.56 5.74 19.01
C PRO A 44 -5.97 7.14 19.11
N LEU A 45 -4.65 7.21 19.32
CA LEU A 45 -3.94 8.48 19.23
C LEU A 45 -3.95 8.95 17.77
N ASP A 46 -4.01 10.27 17.58
CA ASP A 46 -3.89 10.84 16.24
C ASP A 46 -2.42 11.04 15.86
N PHE A 47 -1.88 10.09 15.09
CA PHE A 47 -0.53 10.21 14.53
C PHE A 47 -0.59 10.95 13.20
N ARG A 48 -0.07 12.18 13.18
CA ARG A 48 0.14 12.92 11.92
C ARG A 48 1.13 12.22 10.99
N HIS A 49 2.12 11.53 11.56
CA HIS A 49 3.17 10.82 10.84
C HIS A 49 3.40 9.43 11.47
N ALA A 50 3.55 8.42 10.63
CA ALA A 50 4.12 7.14 11.05
C ALA A 50 5.61 7.30 11.38
N GLY A 51 6.11 6.40 12.23
CA GLY A 51 7.54 6.26 12.47
C GLY A 51 8.28 5.95 11.17
N ARG A 52 9.32 6.74 10.90
CA ARG A 52 10.17 6.59 9.73
C ARG A 52 11.62 6.91 10.07
N PRO A 53 12.58 6.23 9.44
CA PRO A 53 13.99 6.53 9.65
C PRO A 53 14.36 7.95 9.22
N PRO A 54 15.50 8.50 9.71
CA PRO A 54 15.98 9.82 9.30
C PRO A 54 16.20 9.97 7.78
N LYS A 55 16.45 8.86 7.09
CA LYS A 55 16.53 8.73 5.64
C LYS A 55 15.53 7.67 5.16
N PRO A 56 14.93 7.77 3.95
CA PRO A 56 15.26 8.71 2.88
C PRO A 56 14.79 10.13 3.13
N VAL A 57 15.45 11.10 2.48
CA VAL A 57 14.97 12.48 2.42
C VAL A 57 13.69 12.49 1.59
N LEU A 58 12.62 13.07 2.15
CA LEU A 58 11.33 13.17 1.48
C LEU A 58 11.23 14.49 0.73
N VAL A 59 11.01 14.41 -0.57
CA VAL A 59 10.85 15.54 -1.49
C VAL A 59 9.47 15.50 -2.14
N ALA A 60 9.06 16.60 -2.77
CA ALA A 60 7.82 16.59 -3.54
C ALA A 60 7.95 15.64 -4.76
N PRO A 61 6.87 14.99 -5.23
CA PRO A 61 6.94 14.09 -6.39
C PRO A 61 7.55 14.72 -7.64
N SER A 62 7.38 16.03 -7.84
CA SER A 62 7.96 16.80 -8.95
C SER A 62 9.47 17.06 -8.84
N GLN A 63 10.04 16.87 -7.65
CA GLN A 63 11.46 17.09 -7.35
C GLN A 63 12.27 15.80 -7.39
N LEU A 64 11.63 14.64 -7.53
CA LEU A 64 12.33 13.36 -7.61
C LEU A 64 13.24 13.30 -8.84
N THR A 65 14.49 12.95 -8.61
CA THR A 65 15.47 12.76 -9.68
C THR A 65 15.01 11.63 -10.63
N PRO A 66 15.02 11.84 -11.96
CA PRO A 66 14.65 10.80 -12.92
C PRO A 66 15.53 9.56 -12.81
N ARG A 67 14.89 8.39 -12.73
CA ARG A 67 15.54 7.09 -12.58
C ARG A 67 15.95 6.52 -13.94
N LYS A 68 17.24 6.65 -14.30
CA LYS A 68 17.78 6.13 -15.56
C LYS A 68 18.18 4.66 -15.40
N MET A 69 17.30 3.76 -15.83
CA MET A 69 17.44 2.29 -15.70
C MET A 69 18.67 1.68 -16.38
N ASN A 70 19.34 2.43 -17.27
CA ASN A 70 20.58 2.00 -17.94
C ASN A 70 21.84 2.22 -17.09
N THR A 71 21.75 2.97 -15.98
CA THR A 71 22.84 3.18 -15.01
C THR A 71 22.64 2.31 -13.77
N VAL A 72 23.72 2.01 -13.04
CA VAL A 72 23.63 1.24 -11.78
C VAL A 72 22.88 2.04 -10.73
N GLU A 73 23.21 3.32 -10.59
CA GLU A 73 22.58 4.25 -9.64
C GLU A 73 21.11 4.45 -9.96
N GLY A 74 20.76 4.65 -11.23
CA GLY A 74 19.35 4.82 -11.63
C GLY A 74 18.53 3.54 -11.47
N TYR A 75 19.15 2.36 -11.63
CA TYR A 75 18.52 1.08 -11.34
C TYR A 75 18.32 0.88 -9.83
N ALA A 76 19.36 1.14 -9.03
CA ALA A 76 19.28 1.08 -7.57
C ALA A 76 18.23 2.06 -7.02
N ALA A 77 18.14 3.28 -7.56
CA ALA A 77 17.09 4.24 -7.21
C ALA A 77 15.67 3.72 -7.53
N MET A 78 15.50 2.87 -8.55
CA MET A 78 14.21 2.20 -8.80
C MET A 78 13.92 1.15 -7.73
N LEU A 79 14.89 0.28 -7.40
CA LEU A 79 14.74 -0.72 -6.34
C LEU A 79 14.44 -0.08 -4.99
N HIS A 80 15.14 1.01 -4.67
CA HIS A 80 14.90 1.82 -3.48
C HIS A 80 13.48 2.39 -3.46
N ALA A 81 12.99 2.93 -4.58
CA ALA A 81 11.63 3.44 -4.66
C ALA A 81 10.58 2.35 -4.40
N ILE A 82 10.81 1.11 -4.87
CA ILE A 82 9.92 -0.03 -4.59
C ILE A 82 10.02 -0.39 -3.10
N ALA A 83 11.22 -0.54 -2.54
CA ALA A 83 11.40 -0.76 -1.10
C ALA A 83 10.72 0.33 -0.25
N HIS A 84 10.72 1.59 -0.69
CA HIS A 84 10.02 2.67 -0.01
C HIS A 84 8.50 2.54 -0.08
N ILE A 85 7.96 2.04 -1.20
CA ILE A 85 6.53 1.72 -1.32
C ILE A 85 6.18 0.62 -0.32
N GLU A 86 6.93 -0.49 -0.28
CA GLU A 86 6.68 -1.59 0.66
C GLU A 86 6.78 -1.11 2.12
N PHE A 87 7.79 -0.27 2.45
CA PHE A 87 7.92 0.30 3.79
C PHE A 87 6.72 1.19 4.17
N ASN A 88 6.20 1.97 3.22
CA ASN A 88 4.98 2.72 3.47
C ASN A 88 3.80 1.78 3.65
N ALA A 89 3.67 0.72 2.86
CA ALA A 89 2.59 -0.25 2.97
C ALA A 89 2.55 -0.92 4.37
N ILE A 90 3.70 -1.22 4.97
CA ILE A 90 3.78 -1.62 6.40
C ILE A 90 3.08 -0.58 7.29
N ASN A 91 3.39 0.71 7.13
CA ASN A 91 2.79 1.77 7.93
C ASN A 91 1.28 1.92 7.66
N LEU A 92 0.83 1.80 6.41
CA LEU A 92 -0.58 1.89 6.04
C LEU A 92 -1.39 0.77 6.69
N ALA A 93 -0.85 -0.46 6.64
CA ALA A 93 -1.48 -1.64 7.21
C ALA A 93 -1.50 -1.61 8.75
N LEU A 94 -0.39 -1.22 9.38
CA LEU A 94 -0.33 -1.01 10.83
C LEU A 94 -1.30 0.11 11.30
N ASP A 95 -1.35 1.25 10.59
CA ASP A 95 -2.28 2.34 10.91
C ASP A 95 -3.74 1.91 10.74
N ALA A 96 -4.07 1.15 9.69
CA ALA A 96 -5.41 0.62 9.52
C ALA A 96 -5.80 -0.28 10.71
N ALA A 97 -4.96 -1.27 11.03
CA ALA A 97 -5.19 -2.21 12.14
C ALA A 97 -5.31 -1.50 13.51
N TYR A 98 -4.46 -0.50 13.76
CA TYR A 98 -4.46 0.25 15.02
C TYR A 98 -5.65 1.22 15.13
N ARG A 99 -5.89 2.01 14.08
CA ARG A 99 -6.81 3.15 14.12
C ARG A 99 -8.26 2.72 14.06
N PHE A 100 -8.58 1.79 13.17
CA PHE A 100 -9.94 1.30 12.99
C PHE A 100 -10.23 0.09 13.89
N ARG A 101 -9.62 0.06 15.08
CA ARG A 101 -9.73 -1.01 16.07
C ARG A 101 -11.11 -1.27 16.64
N THR A 102 -12.07 -0.39 16.37
CA THR A 102 -13.49 -0.57 16.73
C THR A 102 -14.26 -1.41 15.72
N LEU A 103 -13.69 -1.68 14.53
CA LEU A 103 -14.24 -2.62 13.57
C LEU A 103 -14.10 -4.07 14.09
N PRO A 104 -14.79 -5.06 13.49
CA PRO A 104 -14.68 -6.46 13.91
C PRO A 104 -13.22 -6.89 13.96
N PHE A 105 -12.84 -7.70 14.96
CA PHE A 105 -11.44 -8.09 15.17
C PHE A 105 -10.77 -8.75 13.95
N GLN A 106 -11.56 -9.37 13.06
CA GLN A 106 -11.08 -9.86 11.76
C GLN A 106 -10.41 -8.76 10.92
N PHE A 107 -10.90 -7.51 10.98
CA PHE A 107 -10.28 -6.36 10.31
C PHE A 107 -8.83 -6.17 10.79
N VAL A 108 -8.63 -6.20 12.11
CA VAL A 108 -7.30 -6.11 12.72
C VAL A 108 -6.42 -7.27 12.24
N ARG A 109 -6.94 -8.50 12.26
CA ARG A 109 -6.17 -9.68 11.81
C ARG A 109 -5.75 -9.59 10.34
N ASP A 110 -6.65 -9.12 9.46
CA ASP A 110 -6.35 -8.99 8.04
C ASP A 110 -5.27 -7.94 7.79
N TRP A 111 -5.39 -6.76 8.40
CA TRP A 111 -4.40 -5.70 8.22
C TRP A 111 -3.06 -5.98 8.90
N VAL A 112 -3.03 -6.74 10.00
CA VAL A 112 -1.77 -7.24 10.58
C VAL A 112 -1.12 -8.30 9.68
N ARG A 113 -1.91 -9.13 8.97
CA ARG A 113 -1.38 -10.04 7.95
C ARG A 113 -0.74 -9.28 6.81
N VAL A 114 -1.43 -8.27 6.26
CA VAL A 114 -0.86 -7.42 5.20
C VAL A 114 0.43 -6.78 5.69
N ALA A 115 0.46 -6.16 6.88
CA ALA A 115 1.69 -5.58 7.43
C ALA A 115 2.86 -6.58 7.50
N LYS A 116 2.59 -7.84 7.88
CA LYS A 116 3.58 -8.93 7.93
C LYS A 116 4.12 -9.30 6.54
N GLU A 117 3.26 -9.32 5.53
CA GLU A 117 3.60 -9.57 4.13
C GLU A 117 4.44 -8.40 3.57
N GLU A 118 4.06 -7.15 3.88
CA GLU A 118 4.83 -5.97 3.45
C GLU A 118 6.21 -5.87 4.11
N VAL A 119 6.35 -6.32 5.37
CA VAL A 119 7.67 -6.47 6.00
C VAL A 119 8.54 -7.44 5.23
N TYR A 120 7.97 -8.54 4.73
CA TYR A 120 8.70 -9.51 3.92
C TYR A 120 9.09 -8.92 2.55
N HIS A 121 8.17 -8.23 1.88
CA HIS A 121 8.44 -7.53 0.62
C HIS A 121 9.55 -6.49 0.74
N PHE A 122 9.48 -5.66 1.78
CA PHE A 122 10.49 -4.66 2.10
C PHE A 122 11.87 -5.30 2.29
N ARG A 123 11.95 -6.39 3.07
CA ARG A 123 13.22 -7.10 3.32
C ARG A 123 13.81 -7.66 2.02
N LEU A 124 13.01 -8.33 1.20
CA LEU A 124 13.45 -8.84 -0.10
C LEU A 124 13.98 -7.73 -1.01
N MET A 125 13.25 -6.61 -1.13
CA MET A 125 13.66 -5.51 -2.00
C MET A 125 14.89 -4.76 -1.46
N ARG A 126 15.01 -4.61 -0.13
CA ARG A 126 16.20 -4.04 0.52
C ARG A 126 17.43 -4.92 0.29
N GLU A 127 17.29 -6.25 0.32
CA GLU A 127 18.37 -7.19 -0.03
C GLU A 127 18.79 -7.04 -1.50
N ARG A 128 17.84 -6.92 -2.43
CA ARG A 128 18.15 -6.61 -3.83
C ARG A 128 18.91 -5.30 -3.95
N LEU A 129 18.46 -4.23 -3.29
CA LEU A 129 19.15 -2.94 -3.29
C LEU A 129 20.60 -3.04 -2.78
N ARG A 130 20.83 -3.79 -1.70
CA ARG A 130 22.15 -4.06 -1.12
C ARG A 130 23.09 -4.81 -2.06
N ALA A 131 22.56 -5.71 -2.89
CA ALA A 131 23.35 -6.38 -3.92
C ALA A 131 23.95 -5.41 -4.95
N PHE A 132 23.40 -4.20 -5.09
CA PHE A 132 23.93 -3.13 -5.94
C PHE A 132 24.77 -2.08 -5.19
N GLY A 133 25.09 -2.32 -3.91
CA GLY A 133 25.97 -1.45 -3.12
C GLY A 133 25.27 -0.25 -2.46
N PHE A 134 23.94 -0.26 -2.38
CA PHE A 134 23.13 0.79 -1.75
C PHE A 134 22.24 0.21 -0.65
N ASP A 135 21.74 1.03 0.27
CA ASP A 135 20.74 0.63 1.27
C ASP A 135 19.50 1.54 1.25
N TYR A 136 18.46 1.09 1.94
CA TYR A 136 17.25 1.87 2.13
C TYR A 136 17.58 3.20 2.85
N GLY A 137 17.37 4.30 2.13
CA GLY A 137 17.65 5.66 2.58
C GLY A 137 18.67 6.41 1.73
N ASP A 138 19.40 5.72 0.85
CA ASP A 138 20.44 6.35 0.01
C ASP A 138 19.89 7.25 -1.11
N PHE A 139 18.63 7.07 -1.49
CA PHE A 139 17.95 7.87 -2.50
C PHE A 139 16.79 8.66 -1.91
N GLU A 140 16.40 9.76 -2.56
CA GLU A 140 15.23 10.55 -2.19
C GLU A 140 13.93 9.77 -2.44
N ALA A 141 12.89 10.08 -1.66
CA ALA A 141 11.56 9.48 -1.83
C ALA A 141 10.44 10.51 -1.59
N HIS A 142 9.18 10.09 -1.64
CA HIS A 142 8.03 10.96 -1.43
C HIS A 142 6.97 10.29 -0.55
N ASN A 143 6.20 11.08 0.20
CA ASN A 143 5.28 10.58 1.23
C ASN A 143 3.82 10.40 0.78
N HIS A 144 3.57 10.37 -0.53
CA HIS A 144 2.22 10.55 -1.08
C HIS A 144 1.19 9.52 -0.57
N LEU A 145 1.63 8.27 -0.36
CA LEU A 145 0.78 7.21 0.18
C LEU A 145 0.27 7.54 1.58
N TRP A 146 1.18 7.89 2.50
CA TRP A 146 0.83 8.26 3.86
C TRP A 146 -0.04 9.52 3.92
N ASP A 147 0.24 10.51 3.08
CA ASP A 147 -0.56 11.75 3.05
C ASP A 147 -2.04 11.46 2.73
N MET A 148 -2.32 10.49 1.85
CA MET A 148 -3.70 10.05 1.57
C MET A 148 -4.30 9.24 2.72
N ALA A 149 -3.51 8.38 3.35
CA ALA A 149 -3.97 7.65 4.53
C ALA A 149 -4.37 8.62 5.66
N TYR A 150 -3.55 9.62 5.94
CA TYR A 150 -3.88 10.63 6.96
C TYR A 150 -5.11 11.45 6.58
N LYS A 151 -5.25 11.88 5.30
CA LYS A 151 -6.45 12.57 4.80
C LYS A 151 -7.74 11.77 4.97
N THR A 152 -7.66 10.44 5.01
CA THR A 152 -8.80 9.52 5.16
C THR A 152 -8.89 8.90 6.54
N ALA A 153 -8.02 9.29 7.48
CA ALA A 153 -7.88 8.65 8.79
C ALA A 153 -9.16 8.73 9.66
N TYR A 154 -10.04 9.69 9.38
CA TYR A 154 -11.28 9.88 10.11
C TYR A 154 -12.41 8.92 9.73
N ASP A 155 -12.28 8.19 8.61
CA ASP A 155 -13.33 7.28 8.14
C ASP A 155 -12.76 6.02 7.49
N PRO A 156 -12.96 4.81 8.07
CA PRO A 156 -12.48 3.57 7.48
C PRO A 156 -13.06 3.32 6.09
N LEU A 157 -14.29 3.75 5.80
CA LEU A 157 -14.89 3.56 4.47
C LEU A 157 -14.11 4.33 3.41
N LEU A 158 -13.72 5.58 3.72
CA LEU A 158 -12.90 6.38 2.81
C LEU A 158 -11.49 5.81 2.67
N ARG A 159 -10.91 5.33 3.77
CA ARG A 159 -9.60 4.65 3.73
C ARG A 159 -9.64 3.46 2.79
N MET A 160 -10.58 2.54 2.99
CA MET A 160 -10.71 1.31 2.17
C MET A 160 -11.04 1.61 0.71
N ALA A 161 -11.75 2.71 0.45
CA ALA A 161 -12.04 3.16 -0.92
C ALA A 161 -10.80 3.71 -1.63
N LEU A 162 -10.01 4.55 -0.97
CA LEU A 162 -9.02 5.41 -1.64
C LEU A 162 -7.57 4.93 -1.52
N VAL A 163 -7.22 4.19 -0.48
CA VAL A 163 -5.84 3.71 -0.31
C VAL A 163 -5.68 2.34 -0.99
N PRO A 164 -6.35 1.25 -0.56
CA PRO A 164 -6.09 -0.07 -1.14
C PRO A 164 -6.58 -0.21 -2.59
N ARG A 165 -7.79 0.28 -2.88
CA ARG A 165 -8.41 0.08 -4.20
C ARG A 165 -7.87 0.98 -5.31
N VAL A 166 -7.16 2.05 -4.94
CA VAL A 166 -6.65 3.06 -5.90
C VAL A 166 -5.14 3.15 -5.84
N LEU A 167 -4.58 3.48 -4.68
CA LEU A 167 -3.15 3.72 -4.56
C LEU A 167 -2.34 2.43 -4.54
N GLU A 168 -2.76 1.44 -3.75
CA GLU A 168 -2.07 0.13 -3.67
C GLU A 168 -2.37 -0.71 -4.90
N ALA A 169 -3.64 -0.78 -5.35
CA ALA A 169 -4.02 -1.46 -6.59
C ALA A 169 -3.29 -0.98 -7.85
N ARG A 170 -2.66 0.20 -7.82
CA ARG A 170 -1.76 0.65 -8.89
C ARG A 170 -0.55 -0.29 -9.06
N GLY A 171 -0.09 -0.95 -8.01
CA GLY A 171 0.93 -2.00 -8.05
C GLY A 171 0.56 -3.10 -9.06
N LEU A 172 -0.71 -3.50 -9.09
CA LEU A 172 -1.22 -4.50 -10.06
C LEU A 172 -1.06 -4.06 -11.52
N ASP A 173 -1.12 -2.75 -11.76
CA ASP A 173 -1.05 -2.16 -13.10
C ASP A 173 0.41 -1.94 -13.55
N VAL A 174 1.29 -1.52 -12.64
CA VAL A 174 2.66 -1.08 -12.98
C VAL A 174 3.71 -2.17 -12.84
N THR A 175 3.56 -3.09 -11.90
CA THR A 175 4.57 -4.11 -11.58
C THR A 175 4.91 -5.02 -12.76
N PRO A 176 3.95 -5.50 -13.58
CA PRO A 176 4.27 -6.32 -14.76
C PRO A 176 5.22 -5.60 -15.74
N GLY A 177 5.01 -4.30 -15.96
CA GLY A 177 5.87 -3.50 -16.84
C GLY A 177 7.25 -3.22 -16.25
N ILE A 178 7.35 -3.06 -14.92
CA ILE A 178 8.64 -2.95 -14.23
C ILE A 178 9.39 -4.28 -14.34
N ARG A 179 8.73 -5.40 -14.04
CA ARG A 179 9.29 -6.75 -14.11
C ARG A 179 9.83 -7.08 -15.50
N ALA A 180 9.10 -6.75 -16.57
CA ALA A 180 9.58 -6.92 -17.95
C ALA A 180 10.87 -6.12 -18.24
N LYS A 181 11.01 -4.90 -17.71
CA LYS A 181 12.23 -4.10 -17.86
C LYS A 181 13.41 -4.65 -17.06
N VAL A 182 13.14 -5.20 -15.87
CA VAL A 182 14.14 -5.88 -15.04
C VAL A 182 14.63 -7.15 -15.75
N GLU A 183 13.73 -7.93 -16.34
CA GLU A 183 14.05 -9.12 -17.11
C GLU A 183 14.92 -8.80 -18.32
N GLN A 184 14.59 -7.74 -19.08
CA GLN A 184 15.41 -7.27 -20.20
C GLN A 184 16.84 -6.87 -19.78
N ARG A 185 17.03 -6.44 -18.53
CA ARG A 185 18.35 -6.14 -17.96
C ARG A 185 19.11 -7.41 -17.52
N GLY A 186 18.43 -8.54 -17.40
CA GLY A 186 19.03 -9.83 -17.01
C GLY A 186 19.12 -10.07 -15.50
N ASP A 187 18.40 -9.31 -14.67
CA ASP A 187 18.37 -9.52 -13.21
C ASP A 187 17.19 -10.44 -12.83
N SER A 188 17.41 -11.75 -12.97
CA SER A 188 16.41 -12.77 -12.66
C SER A 188 16.04 -12.84 -11.17
N GLU A 189 16.95 -12.50 -10.28
CA GLU A 189 16.71 -12.48 -8.83
C GLU A 189 15.71 -11.39 -8.47
N THR A 190 15.87 -10.18 -9.00
CA THR A 190 14.89 -9.11 -8.80
C THR A 190 13.55 -9.43 -9.46
N CYS A 191 13.52 -10.09 -10.63
CA CYS A 191 12.26 -10.58 -11.20
C CYS A 191 11.53 -11.52 -10.25
N GLY A 192 12.24 -12.47 -9.62
CA GLY A 192 11.65 -13.39 -8.66
C GLY A 192 11.03 -12.67 -7.45
N VAL A 193 11.68 -11.62 -6.96
CA VAL A 193 11.13 -10.78 -5.88
C VAL A 193 9.87 -10.04 -6.34
N LEU A 194 9.87 -9.45 -7.54
CA LEU A 194 8.69 -8.78 -8.08
C LEU A 194 7.51 -9.73 -8.32
N ASP A 195 7.80 -10.98 -8.72
CA ASP A 195 6.79 -12.01 -8.91
C ASP A 195 6.14 -12.42 -7.56
N ILE A 196 6.91 -12.45 -6.47
CA ILE A 196 6.39 -12.65 -5.10
C ILE A 196 5.48 -11.48 -4.69
N ILE A 197 5.99 -10.25 -4.78
CA ILE A 197 5.24 -9.04 -4.39
C ILE A 197 3.92 -8.97 -5.18
N TYR A 198 3.98 -9.15 -6.50
CA TYR A 198 2.80 -9.10 -7.36
C TYR A 198 1.74 -10.15 -7.01
N ARG A 199 2.15 -11.36 -6.62
CA ARG A 199 1.24 -12.43 -6.20
C ARG A 199 0.48 -12.02 -4.93
N ASP A 200 1.19 -11.49 -3.95
CA ASP A 200 0.64 -11.17 -2.63
C ASP A 200 -0.22 -9.88 -2.67
N GLU A 201 0.16 -8.92 -3.52
CA GLU A 201 -0.57 -7.66 -3.73
C GLU A 201 -2.02 -7.87 -4.19
N VAL A 202 -2.30 -8.92 -4.97
CA VAL A 202 -3.70 -9.28 -5.33
C VAL A 202 -4.52 -9.57 -4.08
N GLY A 203 -3.93 -10.24 -3.09
CA GLY A 203 -4.56 -10.52 -1.81
C GLY A 203 -4.76 -9.27 -0.95
N HIS A 204 -3.77 -8.37 -0.92
CA HIS A 204 -3.86 -7.11 -0.19
C HIS A 204 -5.01 -6.24 -0.71
N VAL A 205 -5.10 -6.08 -2.03
CA VAL A 205 -6.19 -5.33 -2.67
C VAL A 205 -7.54 -6.02 -2.44
N ALA A 206 -7.59 -7.36 -2.44
CA ALA A 206 -8.81 -8.11 -2.14
C ALA A 206 -9.32 -7.85 -0.71
N ILE A 207 -8.42 -7.78 0.28
CA ILE A 207 -8.75 -7.42 1.66
C ILE A 207 -9.36 -6.02 1.73
N GLY A 208 -8.71 -5.03 1.10
CA GLY A 208 -9.23 -3.66 1.06
C GLY A 208 -10.61 -3.57 0.38
N ASN A 209 -10.80 -4.30 -0.72
CA ASN A 209 -12.06 -4.37 -1.43
C ASN A 209 -13.16 -5.05 -0.60
N HIS A 210 -12.84 -6.14 0.10
CA HIS A 210 -13.76 -6.81 1.02
C HIS A 210 -14.30 -5.85 2.08
N TRP A 211 -13.40 -5.13 2.78
CA TRP A 211 -13.78 -4.21 3.85
C TRP A 211 -14.51 -2.97 3.33
N TYR A 212 -14.15 -2.46 2.15
CA TYR A 212 -14.91 -1.41 1.48
C TYR A 212 -16.38 -1.84 1.25
N GLN A 213 -16.58 -3.02 0.67
CA GLN A 213 -17.90 -3.57 0.39
C GLN A 213 -18.70 -3.85 1.67
N HIS A 214 -18.02 -4.35 2.72
CA HIS A 214 -18.61 -4.53 4.04
C HIS A 214 -19.15 -3.22 4.62
N LEU A 215 -18.30 -2.19 4.67
CA LEU A 215 -18.65 -0.88 5.21
C LEU A 215 -19.73 -0.16 4.39
N CYS A 216 -19.77 -0.35 3.07
CA CYS A 216 -20.87 0.14 2.25
C CYS A 216 -22.20 -0.50 2.63
N ARG A 217 -22.23 -1.83 2.79
CA ARG A 217 -23.45 -2.56 3.20
C ARG A 217 -23.91 -2.14 4.60
N GLU A 218 -22.99 -2.05 5.54
CA GLU A 218 -23.28 -1.62 6.92
C GLU A 218 -23.93 -0.22 6.95
N ARG A 219 -23.47 0.70 6.07
CA ARG A 219 -23.98 2.06 5.97
C ARG A 219 -25.13 2.25 4.97
N GLY A 220 -25.58 1.19 4.30
CA GLY A 220 -26.62 1.26 3.26
C GLY A 220 -26.25 2.10 2.04
N LEU A 221 -24.95 2.17 1.70
CA LEU A 221 -24.43 2.94 0.57
C LEU A 221 -24.22 2.05 -0.65
N GLU A 222 -24.51 2.57 -1.85
CA GLU A 222 -24.23 1.87 -3.11
C GLU A 222 -22.73 1.96 -3.42
N PRO A 223 -21.98 0.84 -3.46
CA PRO A 223 -20.53 0.84 -3.54
C PRO A 223 -19.96 1.52 -4.78
N VAL A 224 -20.58 1.39 -5.95
CA VAL A 224 -19.99 1.87 -7.21
C VAL A 224 -20.17 3.38 -7.35
N ALA A 225 -21.38 3.88 -7.10
CA ALA A 225 -21.71 5.30 -7.11
C ALA A 225 -20.91 6.06 -6.05
N LEU A 226 -20.78 5.48 -4.84
CA LEU A 226 -19.93 6.06 -3.81
C LEU A 226 -18.49 6.13 -4.30
N PHE A 227 -17.93 5.03 -4.80
CA PHE A 227 -16.55 4.99 -5.26
C PHE A 227 -16.30 6.05 -6.33
N ARG A 228 -17.16 6.10 -7.36
CA ARG A 228 -17.13 7.14 -8.40
C ARG A 228 -17.13 8.55 -7.83
N SER A 229 -17.98 8.83 -6.84
CA SER A 229 -18.05 10.14 -6.21
C SER A 229 -16.77 10.50 -5.43
N LEU A 230 -16.15 9.51 -4.78
CA LEU A 230 -14.93 9.70 -4.00
C LEU A 230 -13.74 9.96 -4.90
N ILE A 231 -13.62 9.22 -6.01
CA ILE A 231 -12.59 9.45 -7.02
C ILE A 231 -12.62 10.89 -7.51
N ALA A 232 -13.82 11.37 -7.90
CA ALA A 232 -13.98 12.73 -8.39
C ALA A 232 -13.71 13.77 -7.29
N ARG A 233 -14.23 13.56 -6.08
CA ARG A 233 -14.05 14.48 -4.95
C ARG A 233 -12.58 14.65 -4.54
N TYR A 234 -11.81 13.56 -4.55
CA TYR A 234 -10.43 13.55 -4.11
C TYR A 234 -9.43 13.79 -5.24
N ASP A 235 -9.93 14.12 -6.45
CA ASP A 235 -9.14 14.29 -7.67
C ASP A 235 -8.13 13.14 -7.85
N MET A 236 -8.62 11.92 -7.62
CA MET A 236 -7.77 10.74 -7.71
C MET A 236 -7.45 10.49 -9.17
N PHE A 237 -6.18 10.69 -9.53
CA PHE A 237 -5.63 10.29 -10.81
C PHE A 237 -5.50 8.77 -10.85
N ILE A 238 -6.62 8.05 -10.97
CA ILE A 238 -6.58 6.59 -10.91
C ILE A 238 -5.78 6.01 -12.09
N PHE A 239 -5.78 6.67 -13.27
CA PHE A 239 -5.33 6.01 -14.50
C PHE A 239 -4.53 6.91 -15.45
N ARG A 240 -3.24 7.13 -15.16
CA ARG A 240 -2.29 7.44 -16.24
C ARG A 240 -1.61 6.15 -16.67
N GLY A 241 -2.31 5.32 -17.46
CA GLY A 241 -1.77 4.09 -18.03
C GLY A 241 -2.76 2.94 -18.09
N TYR A 242 -2.23 1.76 -18.41
CA TYR A 242 -2.94 0.48 -18.50
C TYR A 242 -3.58 0.09 -17.16
N VAL A 243 -4.80 -0.46 -17.21
CA VAL A 243 -5.48 -1.07 -16.06
C VAL A 243 -5.43 -2.58 -16.22
N ASN A 244 -4.91 -3.27 -15.21
CA ASN A 244 -4.83 -4.72 -15.20
C ASN A 244 -6.16 -5.33 -14.74
N ILE A 245 -7.07 -5.49 -15.71
CA ILE A 245 -8.43 -6.00 -15.47
C ILE A 245 -8.39 -7.38 -14.82
N GLU A 246 -7.55 -8.31 -15.29
CA GLU A 246 -7.49 -9.67 -14.75
C GLU A 246 -7.06 -9.68 -13.27
N ALA A 247 -6.04 -8.89 -12.90
CA ALA A 247 -5.59 -8.81 -11.52
C ALA A 247 -6.66 -8.16 -10.61
N ARG A 248 -7.35 -7.13 -11.09
CA ARG A 248 -8.42 -6.48 -10.35
C ARG A 248 -9.67 -7.37 -10.21
N GLU A 249 -10.00 -8.18 -11.22
CA GLU A 249 -11.03 -9.22 -11.11
C GLU A 249 -10.66 -10.24 -10.01
N LYS A 250 -9.41 -10.70 -9.97
CA LYS A 250 -8.91 -11.59 -8.90
C LYS A 250 -8.95 -10.94 -7.52
N ALA A 251 -8.78 -9.61 -7.45
CA ALA A 251 -8.96 -8.82 -6.23
C ALA A 251 -10.44 -8.53 -5.89
N GLY A 252 -11.39 -9.10 -6.63
CA GLY A 252 -12.82 -9.05 -6.33
C GLY A 252 -13.55 -7.81 -6.84
N PHE A 253 -12.98 -7.05 -7.77
CA PHE A 253 -13.73 -5.99 -8.45
C PHE A 253 -14.79 -6.62 -9.35
N SER A 254 -16.02 -6.11 -9.28
CA SER A 254 -17.08 -6.56 -10.18
C SER A 254 -16.84 -6.08 -11.61
N ARG A 255 -17.43 -6.78 -12.59
CA ARG A 255 -17.35 -6.39 -14.00
C ARG A 255 -17.81 -4.94 -14.23
N PHE A 256 -18.89 -4.54 -13.56
CA PHE A 256 -19.41 -3.17 -13.63
C PHE A 256 -18.43 -2.13 -13.08
N GLU A 257 -17.73 -2.44 -11.98
CA GLU A 257 -16.67 -1.56 -11.48
C GLU A 257 -15.53 -1.44 -12.50
N LEU A 258 -15.13 -2.54 -13.13
CA LEU A 258 -14.04 -2.56 -14.11
C LEU A 258 -14.39 -1.78 -15.38
N ASP A 259 -15.59 -1.98 -15.93
CA ASP A 259 -16.11 -1.23 -17.09
C ASP A 259 -16.13 0.27 -16.78
N MET A 260 -16.55 0.64 -15.56
CA MET A 260 -16.52 2.04 -15.10
C MET A 260 -15.09 2.59 -15.06
N LEU A 261 -14.12 1.83 -14.57
CA LEU A 261 -12.71 2.25 -14.55
C LEU A 261 -12.14 2.44 -15.98
N GLU A 262 -12.52 1.59 -16.92
CA GLU A 262 -12.15 1.73 -18.34
C GLU A 262 -12.79 2.99 -18.97
N ASP A 263 -14.08 3.24 -18.74
CA ASP A 263 -14.79 4.41 -19.24
C ASP A 263 -14.19 5.73 -18.71
N PHE A 264 -13.79 5.77 -17.43
CA PHE A 264 -13.07 6.92 -16.86
C PHE A 264 -11.74 7.19 -17.57
N GLU A 265 -10.99 6.15 -17.93
CA GLU A 265 -9.74 6.29 -18.69
C GLU A 265 -10.00 6.89 -20.07
N GLN A 266 -11.03 6.40 -20.77
CA GLN A 266 -11.39 6.88 -22.10
C GLN A 266 -11.86 8.34 -22.09
N GLY A 267 -12.68 8.73 -21.11
CA GLY A 267 -13.14 10.11 -20.94
C GLY A 267 -11.99 11.11 -20.72
N LEU A 268 -10.98 10.73 -19.92
CA LEU A 268 -9.78 11.54 -19.69
C LEU A 268 -8.87 11.64 -20.93
N LYS A 269 -8.78 10.58 -21.74
CA LYS A 269 -8.04 10.59 -23.02
C LYS A 269 -8.72 11.49 -24.05
N GLN A 270 -10.05 11.55 -24.07
CA GLN A 270 -10.82 12.38 -25.01
C GLN A 270 -10.77 13.87 -24.62
N GLY A 271 -10.81 14.21 -23.32
CA GLY A 271 -10.65 15.58 -22.84
C GLY A 271 -9.27 16.21 -23.12
N LYS A 272 -8.24 15.41 -23.40
CA LYS A 272 -6.90 15.87 -23.79
C LYS A 272 -6.70 16.11 -25.29
N LYS A 273 -7.69 15.79 -26.13
CA LYS A 273 -7.65 16.11 -27.57
C LYS A 273 -8.16 17.53 -27.90
N VAL A 274 -8.59 18.29 -26.89
CA VAL A 274 -9.08 19.67 -27.04
C VAL A 274 -8.36 20.58 -26.05
N VAL A 275 -7.04 20.74 -26.22
CA VAL A 275 -6.26 21.93 -25.84
C VAL A 275 -5.09 22.05 -26.80
#